data_AF-A0A9X5MPR7-F1
#
_entry.id   AF-A0A9X5MPR7-F1
#
_cell.length_a   1.000
_cell.length_b   1.000
_cell.length_c   1.000
_cell.angle_alpha   90.00
_cell.angle_beta   90.00
_cell.angle_gamma   90.00
#
_symmetry.space_group_name_H-M   'P 1'
#
loop_
_entity.id
_entity.type
_entity.pdbx_description
1 polymer ?
#
loop_
_entity_poly.entity_id
_entity_poly.type
_entity_poly.pdbx_seq_one_letter_code
_entity_poly.pdbx_strand_id
1 'polypeptide(L)'
;MLFKKLFLIVFLFPNFSYSNTHSIKKNREEPVIVNIPSISLGDQSNASGNGSIAIGTNSQATNTYSVAIGPNSLATEENTVSFGNIENKYTSRLVNISDGKNNTDAVNLIQTKKMVDKNRIATNNTINQLKRTVSADISNLKTHVNDFDSYYRKRSAEITDSIATLDKEIIALEKKVFAGIASSVAMTSIPYLAHHTLSGGIGISNYRTGTAFAGGVQYKPNNDIAFRLNSSINSEKEIIIGGGLAYGW
;
A
#
# COMPACT_ATOMS: atom_id res chain seq x y z
N MET A 1 -16.69 -101.55 3.15
CA MET A 1 -16.86 -100.25 2.47
C MET A 1 -16.53 -99.11 3.45
N LEU A 2 -15.28 -99.04 3.94
CA LEU A 2 -14.90 -98.09 5.00
C LEU A 2 -13.39 -97.74 4.98
N PHE A 3 -12.85 -97.43 3.79
CA PHE A 3 -11.42 -97.10 3.64
C PHE A 3 -11.15 -96.01 2.58
N LYS A 4 -12.01 -94.98 2.50
CA LYS A 4 -11.86 -93.93 1.47
C LYS A 4 -12.17 -92.48 1.88
N LYS A 5 -12.23 -92.13 3.17
CA LYS A 5 -12.41 -90.74 3.62
C LYS A 5 -11.52 -90.35 4.81
N LEU A 6 -10.22 -90.67 4.71
CA LEU A 6 -9.20 -90.16 5.65
C LEU A 6 -8.06 -89.46 4.89
N PHE A 7 -8.39 -88.66 3.88
CA PHE A 7 -7.42 -87.81 3.22
C PHE A 7 -8.01 -86.41 3.13
N LEU A 8 -7.21 -85.41 3.53
CA LEU A 8 -7.41 -83.98 3.31
C LEU A 8 -8.14 -83.17 4.42
N ILE A 9 -7.57 -83.11 5.63
CA ILE A 9 -7.72 -81.95 6.54
C ILE A 9 -6.34 -81.52 7.05
N VAL A 10 -5.41 -81.25 6.12
CA VAL A 10 -4.10 -80.64 6.45
C VAL A 10 -3.83 -79.39 5.59
N PHE A 11 -4.71 -79.04 4.64
CA PHE A 11 -4.51 -77.91 3.71
C PHE A 11 -5.35 -76.65 4.01
N LEU A 12 -5.96 -76.54 5.19
CA LEU A 12 -6.85 -75.41 5.54
C LEU A 12 -6.38 -74.54 6.70
N PHE A 13 -5.18 -74.76 7.23
CA PHE A 13 -4.57 -73.84 8.17
C PHE A 13 -3.57 -72.96 7.43
N PRO A 14 -3.64 -71.63 7.53
CA PRO A 14 -2.56 -70.77 7.05
C PRO A 14 -1.26 -71.24 7.70
N ASN A 15 -0.19 -71.34 6.90
CA ASN A 15 1.14 -71.68 7.38
C ASN A 15 1.55 -70.66 8.45
N PHE A 16 1.36 -71.00 9.74
CA PHE A 16 2.03 -70.30 10.84
C PHE A 16 3.51 -70.67 10.74
N SER A 17 4.26 -69.90 9.95
CA SER A 17 5.71 -70.04 9.88
C SER A 17 6.30 -69.39 11.12
N TYR A 18 6.58 -70.20 12.14
CA TYR A 18 7.28 -69.79 13.35
C TYR A 18 8.77 -70.09 13.17
N SER A 19 9.59 -69.08 12.89
CA SER A 19 11.05 -69.24 12.85
C SER A 19 11.63 -68.96 14.23
N ASN A 20 12.09 -70.02 14.90
CA ASN A 20 12.87 -69.90 16.12
C ASN A 20 14.21 -70.60 15.87
N THR A 21 15.26 -69.82 15.62
CA THR A 21 16.62 -70.34 15.47
C THR A 21 17.54 -69.66 16.47
N HIS A 22 17.83 -70.38 17.56
CA HIS A 22 18.97 -70.08 18.41
C HIS A 22 19.78 -71.36 18.66
N SER A 23 20.79 -71.59 17.80
CA SER A 23 21.84 -72.58 18.03
C SER A 23 23.14 -71.83 18.33
N ILE A 24 23.48 -71.68 19.62
CA ILE A 24 24.72 -71.02 20.04
C ILE A 24 25.87 -72.03 19.89
N LYS A 25 26.73 -71.84 18.88
CA LYS A 25 28.12 -72.32 18.93
C LYS A 25 29.03 -71.15 19.30
N LYS A 26 29.63 -71.26 20.49
CA LYS A 26 30.53 -70.27 21.09
C LYS A 26 31.88 -70.24 20.36
N ASN A 27 32.15 -69.13 19.65
CA ASN A 27 33.43 -68.41 19.62
C ASN A 27 33.51 -67.55 18.34
N ARG A 28 33.10 -66.28 18.47
CA ARG A 28 33.63 -65.07 17.81
C ARG A 28 32.72 -63.90 18.20
N GLU A 29 33.30 -62.72 18.43
CA GLU A 29 32.60 -61.46 18.71
C GLU A 29 31.83 -60.98 17.46
N GLU A 30 30.85 -61.75 17.02
CA GLU A 30 29.84 -61.23 16.10
C GLU A 30 28.81 -60.45 16.92
N PRO A 31 28.34 -59.28 16.44
CA PRO A 31 27.24 -58.58 17.09
C PRO A 31 26.07 -59.55 17.25
N VAL A 32 25.51 -59.61 18.46
CA VAL A 32 24.37 -60.48 18.75
C VAL A 32 23.18 -59.97 17.95
N ILE A 33 22.98 -60.51 16.75
CA ILE A 33 21.75 -60.30 15.98
C ILE A 33 20.67 -61.11 16.71
N VAL A 34 19.85 -60.40 17.50
CA VAL A 34 18.64 -60.99 18.05
C VAL A 34 17.67 -61.14 16.90
N ASN A 35 17.57 -62.36 16.36
CA ASN A 35 16.55 -62.71 15.38
C ASN A 35 15.20 -62.81 16.10
N ILE A 36 14.36 -61.82 15.88
CA ILE A 36 13.02 -61.70 16.46
C ILE A 36 12.06 -62.37 15.48
N PRO A 37 11.22 -63.32 15.93
CA PRO A 37 10.31 -64.03 15.05
C PRO A 37 9.39 -63.09 14.28
N SER A 38 9.19 -63.38 13.00
CA SER A 38 8.18 -62.71 12.18
C SER A 38 6.88 -63.52 12.12
N ILE A 39 5.76 -62.85 11.81
CA ILE A 39 4.44 -63.47 11.68
C ILE A 39 3.91 -63.20 10.27
N SER A 40 3.55 -64.26 9.55
CA SER A 40 2.96 -64.15 8.21
C SER A 40 1.63 -64.90 8.15
N LEU A 41 0.54 -64.20 7.85
CA LEU A 41 -0.82 -64.73 7.80
C LEU A 41 -1.51 -64.33 6.50
N GLY A 42 -1.71 -65.30 5.59
CA GLY A 42 -2.38 -65.10 4.31
C GLY A 42 -1.59 -65.70 3.15
N ASP A 43 -2.28 -66.02 2.05
CA ASP A 43 -1.63 -66.56 0.86
C ASP A 43 -0.60 -65.56 0.31
N GLN A 44 0.61 -66.05 -0.01
CA GLN A 44 1.75 -65.24 -0.46
C GLN A 44 2.09 -64.03 0.45
N SER A 45 1.68 -64.05 1.72
CA SER A 45 2.15 -63.07 2.71
C SER A 45 3.65 -63.26 2.95
N ASN A 46 4.38 -62.16 3.14
CA ASN A 46 5.83 -62.16 3.34
C ASN A 46 6.24 -61.21 4.46
N ALA A 47 6.57 -61.77 5.62
CA ALA A 47 7.15 -61.05 6.76
C ALA A 47 8.67 -61.29 6.83
N SER A 48 9.43 -60.65 5.92
CA SER A 48 10.88 -60.85 5.77
C SER A 48 11.74 -59.94 6.64
N GLY A 49 11.16 -58.89 7.23
CA GLY A 49 11.87 -58.02 8.17
C GLY A 49 12.05 -58.68 9.55
N ASN A 50 13.12 -58.32 10.27
CA ASN A 50 13.34 -58.82 11.63
C ASN A 50 12.20 -58.35 12.57
N GLY A 51 11.52 -59.26 13.26
CA GLY A 51 10.35 -58.95 14.09
C GLY A 51 9.13 -58.37 13.35
N SER A 52 9.02 -58.61 12.03
CA SER A 52 7.94 -58.06 11.21
C SER A 52 6.64 -58.86 11.26
N ILE A 53 5.52 -58.24 10.89
CA ILE A 53 4.20 -58.88 10.85
C ILE A 53 3.50 -58.57 9.52
N ALA A 54 3.12 -59.59 8.75
CA ALA A 54 2.37 -59.46 7.51
C ALA A 54 1.02 -60.21 7.62
N ILE A 55 -0.09 -59.49 7.48
CA ILE A 55 -1.45 -60.04 7.59
C ILE A 55 -2.25 -59.65 6.35
N GLY A 56 -2.65 -60.64 5.54
CA GLY A 56 -3.42 -60.47 4.30
C GLY A 56 -2.72 -61.10 3.10
N THR A 57 -3.51 -61.45 2.07
CA THR A 57 -2.98 -62.04 0.84
C THR A 57 -2.01 -61.07 0.15
N ASN A 58 -0.83 -61.52 -0.25
CA ASN A 58 0.26 -60.70 -0.82
C ASN A 58 0.71 -59.52 0.08
N SER A 59 0.42 -59.54 1.38
CA SER A 59 0.93 -58.53 2.31
C SER A 59 2.44 -58.70 2.50
N GLN A 60 3.19 -57.60 2.55
CA GLN A 60 4.64 -57.62 2.62
C GLN A 60 5.14 -56.67 3.71
N ALA A 61 5.75 -57.22 4.75
CA ALA A 61 6.41 -56.48 5.82
C ALA A 61 7.91 -56.76 5.75
N THR A 62 8.64 -55.87 5.08
CA THR A 62 10.01 -56.16 4.61
C THR A 62 11.10 -55.58 5.49
N ASN A 63 10.74 -54.72 6.46
CA ASN A 63 11.69 -53.99 7.30
C ASN A 63 11.53 -54.33 8.80
N THR A 64 12.53 -53.96 9.62
CA THR A 64 12.60 -54.27 11.05
C THR A 64 11.41 -53.69 11.81
N TYR A 65 10.73 -54.51 12.62
CA TYR A 65 9.52 -54.15 13.38
C TYR A 65 8.39 -53.51 12.53
N SER A 66 8.36 -53.79 11.22
CA SER A 66 7.32 -53.30 10.33
C SER A 66 6.09 -54.22 10.36
N VAL A 67 4.90 -53.64 10.17
CA VAL A 67 3.62 -54.37 10.17
C VAL A 67 2.84 -54.00 8.92
N ALA A 68 2.45 -54.98 8.10
CA ALA A 68 1.58 -54.79 6.94
C ALA A 68 0.23 -55.46 7.20
N ILE A 69 -0.87 -54.68 7.21
CA ILE A 69 -2.23 -55.16 7.52
C ILE A 69 -3.18 -54.88 6.35
N GLY A 70 -3.61 -55.96 5.71
CA GLY A 70 -4.59 -55.98 4.63
C GLY A 70 -4.01 -56.59 3.34
N PRO A 71 -4.88 -57.08 2.43
CA PRO A 71 -4.45 -57.62 1.14
C PRO A 71 -3.59 -56.62 0.36
N ASN A 72 -2.45 -57.08 -0.19
CA ASN A 72 -1.49 -56.29 -0.96
C ASN A 72 -0.87 -55.10 -0.20
N SER A 73 -0.97 -55.05 1.13
CA SER A 73 -0.33 -54.00 1.94
C SER A 73 1.18 -54.17 1.93
N LEU A 74 1.90 -53.05 1.96
CA LEU A 74 3.36 -53.00 1.90
C LEU A 74 3.88 -52.10 3.02
N ALA A 75 4.71 -52.67 3.91
CA ALA A 75 5.44 -51.95 4.94
C ALA A 75 6.96 -52.06 4.66
N THR A 76 7.57 -50.92 4.30
CA THR A 76 8.97 -50.81 3.88
C THR A 76 9.81 -49.98 4.86
N GLU A 77 9.20 -49.33 5.84
CA GLU A 77 9.86 -48.50 6.84
C GLU A 77 9.94 -49.21 8.20
N GLU A 78 11.02 -49.00 8.94
CA GLU A 78 11.21 -49.58 10.28
C GLU A 78 10.20 -49.00 11.28
N ASN A 79 9.71 -49.82 12.22
CA ASN A 79 8.79 -49.40 13.28
C ASN A 79 7.48 -48.76 12.77
N THR A 80 6.97 -49.19 11.61
CA THR A 80 5.75 -48.65 11.02
C THR A 80 4.64 -49.70 10.89
N VAL A 81 3.40 -49.22 10.83
CA VAL A 81 2.23 -50.03 10.47
C VAL A 81 1.64 -49.48 9.18
N SER A 82 1.66 -50.28 8.13
CA SER A 82 1.04 -49.98 6.86
C SER A 82 -0.32 -50.68 6.75
N PHE A 83 -1.33 -49.92 6.32
CA PHE A 83 -2.68 -50.41 6.02
C PHE A 83 -2.96 -50.48 4.51
N GLY A 84 -1.89 -50.48 3.71
CA GLY A 84 -2.01 -50.42 2.27
C GLY A 84 -0.70 -50.33 1.50
N ASN A 85 -0.80 -49.97 0.24
CA ASN A 85 0.30 -49.69 -0.67
C ASN A 85 -0.16 -48.57 -1.61
N ILE A 86 0.36 -47.35 -1.38
CA ILE A 86 -0.04 -46.17 -2.15
C ILE A 86 0.44 -46.23 -3.60
N GLU A 87 1.61 -46.84 -3.86
CA GLU A 87 2.16 -47.01 -5.21
C GLU A 87 1.23 -47.84 -6.09
N ASN A 88 0.58 -48.84 -5.49
CA ASN A 88 -0.40 -49.70 -6.13
C ASN A 88 -1.86 -49.31 -5.87
N LYS A 89 -2.12 -48.13 -5.29
CA LYS A 89 -3.45 -47.58 -4.96
C LYS A 89 -4.32 -48.48 -4.06
N TYR A 90 -3.69 -49.35 -3.27
CA TYR A 90 -4.38 -50.16 -2.26
C TYR A 90 -4.34 -49.44 -0.93
N THR A 91 -5.25 -48.50 -0.65
CA THR A 91 -5.30 -47.83 0.66
C THR A 91 -6.59 -48.15 1.40
N SER A 92 -6.47 -48.51 2.67
CA SER A 92 -7.62 -48.71 3.55
C SER A 92 -7.93 -47.44 4.35
N ARG A 93 -9.21 -47.14 4.57
CA ARG A 93 -9.61 -46.14 5.56
C ARG A 93 -9.61 -46.78 6.95
N LEU A 94 -9.07 -46.06 7.92
CA LEU A 94 -9.23 -46.42 9.33
C LEU A 94 -10.50 -45.73 9.87
N VAL A 95 -11.47 -46.52 10.34
CA VAL A 95 -12.80 -46.04 10.76
C VAL A 95 -13.06 -46.36 12.23
N ASN A 96 -14.06 -45.69 12.83
CA ASN A 96 -14.41 -45.83 14.25
C ASN A 96 -13.29 -45.40 15.22
N ILE A 97 -12.48 -44.43 14.81
CA ILE A 97 -11.43 -43.83 15.65
C ILE A 97 -12.04 -42.74 16.52
N SER A 98 -11.98 -42.97 17.83
CA SER A 98 -12.38 -41.98 18.85
C SER A 98 -11.44 -40.78 18.84
N ASP A 99 -11.90 -39.65 19.38
CA ASP A 99 -11.09 -38.43 19.47
C ASP A 99 -9.79 -38.71 20.25
N GLY A 100 -8.65 -38.35 19.65
CA GLY A 100 -7.34 -38.45 20.31
C GLY A 100 -7.22 -37.49 21.49
N LYS A 101 -6.53 -37.93 22.55
CA LYS A 101 -6.33 -37.19 23.81
C LYS A 101 -4.86 -36.88 24.10
N ASN A 102 -3.95 -37.79 23.75
CA ASN A 102 -2.51 -37.61 23.92
C ASN A 102 -1.86 -37.09 22.63
N ASN A 103 -0.65 -36.56 22.73
CA ASN A 103 0.11 -36.03 21.59
C ASN A 103 0.44 -37.07 20.51
N THR A 104 0.36 -38.37 20.85
CA THR A 104 0.66 -39.49 19.95
C THR A 104 -0.59 -40.25 19.50
N ASP A 105 -1.78 -39.79 19.87
CA ASP A 105 -3.03 -40.40 19.41
C ASP A 105 -3.34 -39.97 17.97
N ALA A 106 -4.00 -40.84 17.21
CA ALA A 106 -4.49 -40.48 15.89
C ALA A 106 -5.59 -39.41 15.98
N VAL A 107 -5.55 -38.44 15.06
CA VAL A 107 -6.59 -37.40 14.93
C VAL A 107 -7.65 -37.88 13.94
N ASN A 108 -8.91 -37.86 14.34
CA ASN A 108 -10.01 -38.22 13.45
C ASN A 108 -10.55 -37.00 12.66
N LEU A 109 -11.39 -37.25 11.65
CA LEU A 109 -11.91 -36.19 10.78
C LEU A 109 -12.78 -35.15 11.51
N ILE A 110 -13.47 -35.52 12.59
CA ILE A 110 -14.32 -34.57 13.33
C ILE A 110 -13.48 -33.57 14.13
N GLN A 111 -12.35 -34.00 14.71
CA GLN A 111 -11.39 -33.09 15.35
C GLN A 111 -10.81 -32.10 14.32
N THR A 112 -10.41 -32.57 13.15
CA THR A 112 -9.89 -31.69 12.07
C THR A 112 -10.94 -30.68 11.60
N LYS A 113 -12.19 -31.10 11.36
CA LYS A 113 -13.29 -30.20 10.97
C LYS A 113 -13.54 -29.11 12.02
N LYS A 114 -13.56 -29.47 13.31
CA LYS A 114 -13.69 -28.50 14.42
C LYS A 114 -12.56 -27.45 14.39
N MET A 115 -11.32 -27.87 14.15
CA MET A 115 -10.17 -26.95 14.04
C MET A 115 -10.30 -26.01 12.83
N VAL A 116 -10.68 -26.55 11.67
CA VAL A 116 -10.91 -25.76 10.45
C VAL A 116 -12.03 -24.74 10.65
N ASP A 117 -13.15 -25.13 11.27
CA ASP A 117 -14.24 -24.20 11.56
C ASP A 117 -13.83 -23.10 12.55
N LYS A 118 -13.07 -23.45 13.60
CA LYS A 118 -12.52 -22.45 14.53
C LYS A 118 -11.62 -21.45 13.81
N ASN A 119 -10.75 -21.93 12.91
CA ASN A 119 -9.88 -21.07 12.11
C ASN A 119 -10.70 -20.18 11.15
N ARG A 120 -11.70 -20.75 10.46
CA ARG A 120 -12.61 -20.01 9.58
C ARG A 120 -13.32 -18.87 10.31
N ILE A 121 -13.81 -19.12 11.52
CA ILE A 121 -14.47 -18.10 12.37
C ILE A 121 -13.47 -17.00 12.75
N ALA A 122 -12.28 -17.35 13.23
CA ALA A 122 -11.25 -16.38 13.59
C ALA A 122 -10.83 -15.49 12.40
N THR A 123 -10.67 -16.10 11.23
CA THR A 123 -10.36 -15.42 9.97
C THR A 123 -11.48 -14.45 9.58
N ASN A 124 -12.74 -14.88 9.61
CA ASN A 124 -13.89 -14.03 9.30
C ASN A 124 -14.01 -12.82 10.25
N ASN A 125 -13.74 -13.01 11.54
CA ASN A 125 -13.74 -11.91 12.51
C ASN A 125 -12.66 -10.87 12.17
N THR A 126 -11.46 -11.32 11.82
CA THR A 126 -10.35 -10.46 11.41
C THR A 126 -10.68 -9.69 10.13
N ILE A 127 -11.26 -10.35 9.12
CA ILE A 127 -11.70 -9.72 7.86
C ILE A 127 -12.77 -8.66 8.13
N ASN A 128 -13.74 -8.95 8.99
CA ASN A 128 -14.80 -8.01 9.33
C ASN A 128 -14.27 -6.79 10.08
N GLN A 129 -13.28 -6.97 10.95
CA GLN A 129 -12.59 -5.86 11.61
C GLN A 129 -11.84 -5.00 10.60
N LEU A 130 -11.06 -5.61 9.71
CA LEU A 130 -10.34 -4.90 8.66
C LEU A 130 -11.30 -4.11 7.76
N LYS A 131 -12.42 -4.71 7.35
CA LYS A 131 -13.44 -4.05 6.53
C LYS A 131 -13.98 -2.78 7.20
N ARG A 132 -14.23 -2.83 8.51
CA ARG A 132 -14.69 -1.65 9.29
C ARG A 132 -13.63 -0.55 9.35
N THR A 133 -12.38 -0.91 9.67
CA THR A 133 -11.27 0.05 9.73
C THR A 133 -11.05 0.72 8.37
N VAL A 134 -10.92 -0.06 7.30
CA VAL A 134 -10.73 0.47 5.93
C VAL A 134 -11.89 1.36 5.51
N SER A 135 -13.13 1.01 5.87
CA SER A 135 -14.30 1.84 5.55
C SER A 135 -14.28 3.18 6.30
N ALA A 136 -13.84 3.19 7.56
CA ALA A 136 -13.66 4.41 8.34
C ALA A 136 -12.55 5.30 7.75
N ASP A 137 -11.41 4.70 7.41
CA ASP A 137 -10.28 5.42 6.82
C ASP A 137 -10.64 6.03 5.45
N ILE A 138 -11.35 5.29 4.59
CA ILE A 138 -11.85 5.81 3.31
C ILE A 138 -12.81 6.99 3.54
N SER A 139 -13.69 6.90 4.54
CA SER A 139 -14.60 7.99 4.89
C SER A 139 -13.84 9.24 5.35
N ASN A 140 -12.84 9.07 6.21
CA ASN A 140 -12.01 10.17 6.69
C ASN A 140 -11.23 10.82 5.54
N LEU A 141 -10.63 10.02 4.66
CA LEU A 141 -9.91 10.52 3.48
C LEU A 141 -10.83 11.30 2.55
N LYS A 142 -12.06 10.82 2.33
CA LYS A 142 -13.07 11.53 1.52
C LYS A 142 -13.37 12.91 2.09
N THR A 143 -13.52 13.04 3.41
CA THR A 143 -13.72 14.34 4.07
C THR A 143 -12.52 15.25 3.85
N HIS A 144 -11.29 14.78 4.09
CA HIS A 144 -10.08 15.58 3.88
C HIS A 144 -9.91 16.05 2.44
N VAL A 145 -10.25 15.21 1.45
CA VAL A 145 -10.21 15.59 0.03
C VAL A 145 -11.24 16.67 -0.28
N ASN A 146 -12.45 16.59 0.28
CA ASN A 146 -13.48 17.61 0.08
C ASN A 146 -13.11 18.94 0.75
N ASP A 147 -12.53 18.90 1.94
CA ASP A 147 -12.05 20.08 2.65
C ASP A 147 -10.91 20.75 1.87
N PHE A 148 -10.00 19.95 1.32
CA PHE A 148 -8.93 20.42 0.43
C PHE A 148 -9.51 21.06 -0.84
N ASP A 149 -10.43 20.40 -1.56
CA ASP A 149 -11.04 20.98 -2.77
C ASP A 149 -11.72 22.33 -2.46
N SER A 150 -12.42 22.41 -1.32
CA SER A 150 -13.07 23.63 -0.85
C SER A 150 -12.06 24.74 -0.53
N TYR A 151 -10.96 24.41 0.15
CA TYR A 151 -9.87 25.34 0.43
C TYR A 151 -9.23 25.88 -0.86
N TYR A 152 -8.93 25.00 -1.82
CA TYR A 152 -8.30 25.38 -3.08
C TYR A 152 -9.21 26.28 -3.93
N ARG A 153 -10.50 25.95 -4.02
CA ARG A 153 -11.49 26.80 -4.71
C ARG A 153 -11.57 28.18 -4.09
N LYS A 154 -11.65 28.27 -2.75
CA LYS A 154 -11.69 29.55 -2.04
C LYS A 154 -10.44 30.38 -2.29
N ARG A 155 -9.25 29.77 -2.15
CA ARG A 155 -7.98 30.46 -2.39
C ARG A 155 -7.86 30.95 -3.84
N SER A 156 -8.29 30.14 -4.80
CA SER A 156 -8.26 30.52 -6.22
C SER A 156 -9.17 31.72 -6.51
N ALA A 157 -10.36 31.76 -5.92
CA ALA A 157 -11.26 32.91 -6.02
C ALA A 157 -10.64 34.17 -5.38
N GLU A 158 -10.08 34.06 -4.16
CA GLU A 158 -9.41 35.18 -3.49
C GLU A 158 -8.23 35.75 -4.30
N ILE A 159 -7.42 34.89 -4.92
CA ILE A 159 -6.31 35.31 -5.78
C ILE A 159 -6.85 36.02 -7.03
N THR A 160 -7.90 35.47 -7.66
CA THR A 160 -8.51 36.07 -8.84
C THR A 160 -9.06 37.46 -8.53
N ASP A 161 -9.75 37.63 -7.41
CA ASP A 161 -10.29 38.92 -6.95
C ASP A 161 -9.16 39.92 -6.61
N SER A 162 -8.07 39.43 -6.00
CA SER A 162 -6.89 40.26 -5.71
C SER A 162 -6.22 40.75 -6.99
N ILE A 163 -6.07 39.88 -8.01
CA ILE A 163 -5.52 40.25 -9.31
C ILE A 163 -6.42 41.28 -10.01
N ALA A 164 -7.73 41.08 -10.00
CA ALA A 164 -8.68 42.03 -10.59
C ALA A 164 -8.66 43.39 -9.88
N THR A 165 -8.40 43.41 -8.57
CA THR A 165 -8.24 44.64 -7.79
C THR A 165 -6.93 45.35 -8.15
N LEU A 166 -5.82 44.61 -8.22
CA LEU A 166 -4.52 45.15 -8.65
C LEU A 166 -4.57 45.75 -10.06
N ASP A 167 -5.26 45.10 -11.00
CA ASP A 167 -5.44 45.62 -12.35
C ASP A 167 -6.12 47.01 -12.35
N LYS A 168 -7.17 47.18 -11.53
CA LYS A 168 -7.85 48.47 -11.36
C LYS A 168 -6.95 49.53 -10.73
N GLU A 169 -6.19 49.16 -9.71
CA GLU A 169 -5.25 50.07 -9.03
C GLU A 169 -4.13 50.52 -9.97
N ILE A 170 -3.59 49.60 -10.79
CA ILE A 170 -2.58 49.92 -11.81
C ILE A 170 -3.15 50.89 -12.84
N ILE A 171 -4.35 50.64 -13.37
CA ILE A 171 -4.98 51.54 -14.35
C ILE A 171 -5.23 52.93 -13.74
N ALA A 172 -5.66 52.99 -12.48
CA ALA A 172 -5.86 54.26 -11.78
C ALA A 172 -4.54 55.02 -11.57
N LEU A 173 -3.46 54.30 -11.23
CA LEU A 173 -2.12 54.87 -11.09
C LEU A 173 -1.60 55.40 -12.42
N GLU A 174 -1.74 54.65 -13.52
CA GLU A 174 -1.33 55.08 -14.86
C GLU A 174 -1.98 56.42 -15.25
N LYS A 175 -3.30 56.56 -15.01
CA LYS A 175 -4.02 57.80 -15.27
C LYS A 175 -3.47 58.98 -14.47
N LYS A 176 -3.23 58.80 -13.17
CA LYS A 176 -2.65 59.83 -12.30
C LYS A 176 -1.25 60.23 -12.76
N VAL A 177 -0.41 59.26 -13.09
CA VAL A 177 0.95 59.51 -13.60
C VAL A 177 0.90 60.30 -14.91
N PHE A 178 0.08 59.89 -15.88
CA PHE A 178 -0.03 60.61 -17.15
C PHE A 178 -0.60 62.01 -16.97
N ALA A 179 -1.56 62.21 -16.06
CA ALA A 179 -2.09 63.52 -15.71
C ALA A 179 -1.04 64.41 -15.03
N GLY A 180 -0.19 63.86 -14.15
CA GLY A 180 0.93 64.57 -13.52
C GLY A 180 2.05 64.95 -14.51
N ILE A 181 2.35 64.08 -15.48
CA ILE A 181 3.26 64.40 -16.59
C ILE A 181 2.67 65.52 -17.44
N ALA A 182 1.38 65.43 -17.80
CA ALA A 182 0.70 66.49 -18.54
C ALA A 182 0.79 67.82 -17.77
N SER A 183 0.53 67.84 -16.47
CA SER A 183 0.71 69.03 -15.61
C SER A 183 2.10 69.65 -15.74
N SER A 184 3.14 68.83 -15.66
CA SER A 184 4.53 69.28 -15.78
C SER A 184 4.79 69.91 -17.15
N VAL A 185 4.33 69.27 -18.23
CA VAL A 185 4.45 69.77 -19.60
C VAL A 185 3.67 71.08 -19.81
N ALA A 186 2.46 71.19 -19.24
CA ALA A 186 1.67 72.41 -19.29
C ALA A 186 2.39 73.56 -18.58
N MET A 187 2.97 73.31 -17.39
CA MET A 187 3.71 74.30 -16.61
C MET A 187 5.00 74.77 -17.30
N THR A 188 5.74 73.88 -17.97
CA THR A 188 6.97 74.25 -18.69
C THR A 188 6.68 75.02 -19.98
N SER A 189 5.48 74.86 -20.54
CA SER A 189 5.06 75.51 -21.79
C SER A 189 4.47 76.91 -21.57
N ILE A 190 4.43 77.41 -20.33
CA ILE A 190 3.93 78.75 -20.02
C ILE A 190 4.91 79.80 -20.57
N PRO A 191 4.47 80.68 -21.48
CA PRO A 191 5.30 81.78 -21.96
C PRO A 191 5.40 82.89 -20.91
N TYR A 192 6.58 83.50 -20.79
CA TYR A 192 6.82 84.69 -19.94
C TYR A 192 7.50 85.79 -20.75
N LEU A 193 7.15 87.05 -20.49
CA LEU A 193 7.68 88.20 -21.22
C LEU A 193 8.97 88.71 -20.55
N ALA A 194 10.06 88.79 -21.32
CA ALA A 194 11.40 89.06 -20.77
C ALA A 194 11.59 90.50 -20.23
N HIS A 195 10.86 91.48 -20.76
CA HIS A 195 11.05 92.92 -20.49
C HIS A 195 10.00 93.53 -19.53
N HIS A 196 9.28 92.71 -18.76
CA HIS A 196 8.33 93.17 -17.75
C HIS A 196 8.71 92.66 -16.36
N THR A 197 8.56 93.53 -15.36
CA THR A 197 8.83 93.22 -13.94
C THR A 197 7.89 92.13 -13.39
N LEU A 198 6.66 92.09 -13.87
CA LEU A 198 5.69 91.04 -13.57
C LEU A 198 5.08 90.54 -14.88
N SER A 199 5.06 89.23 -15.09
CA SER A 199 4.36 88.61 -16.21
C SER A 199 3.59 87.37 -15.75
N GLY A 200 2.55 87.00 -16.48
CA GLY A 200 1.78 85.80 -16.23
C GLY A 200 1.41 85.13 -17.55
N GLY A 201 1.16 83.83 -17.47
CA GLY A 201 0.80 83.03 -18.64
C GLY A 201 0.01 81.80 -18.26
N ILE A 202 -0.52 81.16 -19.29
CA ILE A 202 -1.25 79.90 -19.19
C ILE A 202 -0.63 78.87 -20.13
N GLY A 203 -0.71 77.60 -19.75
CA GLY A 203 -0.24 76.47 -20.54
C GLY A 203 -1.29 75.37 -20.53
N ILE A 204 -1.41 74.64 -21.63
CA ILE A 204 -2.28 73.47 -21.75
C ILE A 204 -1.45 72.32 -22.29
N SER A 205 -1.79 71.10 -21.92
CA SER A 205 -1.11 69.92 -22.44
C SER A 205 -2.02 68.70 -22.49
N ASN A 206 -1.63 67.76 -23.34
CA ASN A 206 -2.17 66.42 -23.37
C ASN A 206 -0.98 65.44 -23.48
N TYR A 207 -0.99 64.40 -22.65
CA TYR A 207 -0.03 63.30 -22.70
C TYR A 207 -0.76 61.98 -22.45
N ARG A 208 -0.84 61.14 -23.50
CA ARG A 208 -1.64 59.91 -23.48
C ARG A 208 -3.08 60.21 -23.04
N THR A 209 -3.55 59.57 -21.97
CA THR A 209 -4.91 59.79 -21.42
C THR A 209 -5.00 60.96 -20.46
N GLY A 210 -3.86 61.57 -20.06
CA GLY A 210 -3.83 62.72 -19.16
C GLY A 210 -3.93 64.05 -19.91
N THR A 211 -4.70 64.98 -19.36
CA THR A 211 -4.70 66.39 -19.80
C THR A 211 -4.45 67.30 -18.60
N ALA A 212 -3.87 68.47 -18.85
CA ALA A 212 -3.67 69.44 -17.78
C ALA A 212 -3.73 70.89 -18.27
N PHE A 213 -4.14 71.76 -17.35
CA PHE A 213 -4.13 73.20 -17.49
C PHE A 213 -3.22 73.78 -16.42
N ALA A 214 -2.34 74.69 -16.81
CA ALA A 214 -1.41 75.36 -15.93
C ALA A 214 -1.52 76.88 -16.05
N GLY A 215 -1.31 77.56 -14.93
CA GLY A 215 -1.17 79.00 -14.84
C GLY A 215 0.07 79.34 -14.04
N GLY A 216 0.74 80.44 -14.39
CA GLY A 216 1.97 80.82 -13.71
C GLY A 216 2.23 82.30 -13.78
N VAL A 217 3.01 82.78 -12.82
CA VAL A 217 3.47 84.15 -12.71
C VAL A 217 4.99 84.17 -12.59
N GLN A 218 5.60 85.19 -13.18
CA GLN A 218 7.02 85.47 -13.08
C GLN A 218 7.23 86.89 -12.56
N TYR A 219 8.11 87.02 -11.57
CA TYR A 219 8.57 88.30 -11.04
C TYR A 219 10.07 88.48 -11.33
N LYS A 220 10.42 89.58 -11.99
CA LYS A 220 11.79 89.96 -12.37
C LYS A 220 12.10 91.36 -11.84
N PRO A 221 12.69 91.49 -10.64
CA PRO A 221 13.01 92.81 -10.08
C PRO A 221 14.07 93.56 -10.90
N ASN A 222 14.95 92.85 -11.60
CA ASN A 222 15.95 93.38 -12.52
C ASN A 222 16.23 92.34 -13.65
N ASN A 223 17.23 92.61 -14.49
CA ASN A 223 17.58 91.70 -15.60
C ASN A 223 18.31 90.44 -15.16
N ASP A 224 18.85 90.43 -13.95
CA ASP A 224 19.76 89.40 -13.45
C ASP A 224 19.03 88.36 -12.60
N ILE A 225 17.86 88.68 -12.04
CA ILE A 225 17.10 87.81 -11.13
C ILE A 225 15.69 87.56 -11.69
N ALA A 226 15.25 86.31 -11.67
CA ALA A 226 13.87 85.94 -11.98
C ALA A 226 13.32 84.90 -11.01
N PHE A 227 12.09 85.11 -10.53
CA PHE A 227 11.30 84.16 -9.77
C PHE A 227 10.12 83.69 -10.60
N ARG A 228 9.81 82.39 -10.57
CA ARG A 228 8.61 81.82 -11.18
C ARG A 228 7.81 81.04 -10.15
N LEU A 229 6.49 81.16 -10.22
CA LEU A 229 5.54 80.36 -9.46
C LEU A 229 4.44 79.88 -10.40
N ASN A 230 4.25 78.57 -10.47
CA ASN A 230 3.39 77.88 -11.41
C ASN A 230 2.46 76.96 -10.63
N SER A 231 1.22 76.83 -11.09
CA SER A 231 0.23 75.88 -10.59
C SER A 231 -0.46 75.22 -11.77
N SER A 232 -0.87 73.97 -11.61
CA SER A 232 -1.64 73.25 -12.62
C SER A 232 -2.73 72.39 -11.99
N ILE A 233 -3.77 72.12 -12.75
CA ILE A 233 -4.81 71.16 -12.47
C ILE A 233 -4.94 70.19 -13.65
N ASN A 234 -5.06 68.91 -13.36
CA ASN A 234 -5.11 67.87 -14.39
C ASN A 234 -6.43 67.10 -14.45
N SER A 235 -6.56 66.20 -15.41
CA SER A 235 -7.75 65.37 -15.65
C SER A 235 -8.14 64.48 -14.47
N GLU A 236 -7.20 64.15 -13.59
CA GLU A 236 -7.42 63.39 -12.35
C GLU A 236 -7.71 64.31 -11.15
N LYS A 237 -7.93 65.61 -11.41
CA LYS A 237 -8.23 66.67 -10.42
C LYS A 237 -7.11 66.90 -9.41
N GLU A 238 -5.88 66.48 -9.72
CA GLU A 238 -4.72 66.75 -8.89
C GLU A 238 -4.17 68.14 -9.21
N ILE A 239 -3.80 68.86 -8.14
CA ILE A 239 -3.18 70.19 -8.24
C ILE A 239 -1.69 70.03 -8.00
N ILE A 240 -0.87 70.53 -8.93
CA ILE A 240 0.59 70.50 -8.83
C ILE A 240 1.11 71.93 -8.84
N ILE A 241 1.94 72.26 -7.87
CA ILE A 241 2.55 73.58 -7.71
C ILE A 241 4.06 73.44 -7.84
N GLY A 242 4.70 74.37 -8.55
CA GLY A 242 6.14 74.41 -8.73
C GLY A 242 6.64 75.84 -8.76
N GLY A 243 7.87 76.06 -8.31
CA GLY A 243 8.51 77.37 -8.34
C GLY A 243 9.99 77.25 -8.66
N GLY A 244 10.59 78.35 -9.11
CA GLY A 244 12.00 78.38 -9.47
C GLY A 244 12.59 79.78 -9.36
N LEU A 245 13.90 79.84 -9.13
CA LEU A 245 14.71 81.05 -9.11
C LEU A 245 15.81 80.91 -10.15
N ALA A 246 16.04 81.97 -10.91
CA ALA A 246 17.18 82.09 -11.81
C ALA A 246 17.99 83.34 -11.44
N TYR A 247 19.32 83.22 -11.53
CA TYR A 247 20.27 84.31 -11.40
C TYR A 247 21.26 84.25 -12.57
N GLY A 248 21.43 85.35 -13.29
CA GLY A 248 22.41 85.51 -14.36
C GLY A 248 23.39 86.63 -14.02
N TRP A 249 24.64 86.49 -14.46
CA TRP A 249 25.72 87.46 -14.29
C TRP A 249 26.48 87.65 -15.61
#